data_AF-A0A4Y2FK25-F1
#
_entry.id   AF-A0A4Y2FK25-F1
#
_cell.length_a   1.000
_cell.length_b   1.000
_cell.length_c   1.000
_cell.angle_alpha   90.00
_cell.angle_beta   90.00
_cell.angle_gamma   90.00
#
_symmetry.space_group_name_H-M   'P 1'
#
loop_
_entity.id
_entity.type
_entity.pdbx_description
1 polymer ?
#
loop_
_entity_poly.entity_id
_entity_poly.type
_entity_poly.pdbx_seq_one_letter_code
_entity_poly.pdbx_strand_id
1 'polypeptide(L)'
;MKKSTSVDKALKKAELQLAASISCHCSISSIDHIGEIIQQCSKGSVLEKLKMHRTKYSRLISEVLSVALKNELRDDLEGKKYSILMDETTDISSEKKVCLCIKYFSEKHLCAED
;
A
#
# COMPACT_ATOMS: atom_id res chain seq x y z
N MET A 1 -3.80 -24.39 -12.31
CA MET A 1 -3.46 -22.96 -12.17
C MET A 1 -3.05 -22.41 -13.54
N LYS A 2 -3.78 -21.44 -14.11
CA LYS A 2 -3.38 -20.79 -15.37
C LYS A 2 -2.13 -19.94 -15.11
N LYS A 3 -1.00 -20.22 -15.78
CA LYS A 3 0.21 -19.38 -15.76
C LYS A 3 -0.18 -17.98 -16.27
N SER A 4 0.04 -16.93 -15.47
CA SER A 4 -0.18 -15.56 -15.92
C SER A 4 0.79 -15.18 -17.02
N THR A 5 0.30 -14.54 -18.08
CA THR A 5 1.16 -14.06 -19.17
C THR A 5 2.06 -12.93 -18.69
N SER A 6 3.16 -12.65 -19.39
CA SER A 6 4.10 -11.56 -19.03
C SER A 6 3.40 -10.20 -18.94
N VAL A 7 2.42 -9.96 -19.81
CA VAL A 7 1.59 -8.75 -19.86
C VAL A 7 0.73 -8.60 -18.60
N ASP A 8 0.13 -9.69 -18.10
CA ASP A 8 -0.69 -9.65 -16.88
C ASP A 8 0.12 -9.31 -15.64
N LYS A 9 1.40 -9.73 -15.59
CA LYS A 9 2.30 -9.39 -14.47
C LYS A 9 2.62 -7.90 -14.45
N ALA A 10 2.88 -7.30 -15.61
CA ALA A 10 3.13 -5.88 -15.73
C ALA A 10 1.92 -5.04 -15.29
N LEU A 11 0.71 -5.44 -15.67
CA LEU A 11 -0.52 -4.77 -15.24
C LEU A 11 -0.73 -4.84 -13.72
N LYS A 12 -0.58 -6.03 -13.12
CA LYS A 12 -0.68 -6.20 -11.66
C LYS A 12 0.35 -5.38 -10.91
N LYS A 13 1.58 -5.28 -11.43
CA LYS A 13 2.63 -4.44 -10.85
C LYS A 13 2.21 -2.96 -10.88
N ALA A 14 1.71 -2.48 -12.02
CA ALA A 14 1.23 -1.10 -12.16
C ALA A 14 0.07 -0.80 -11.19
N GLU A 15 -0.87 -1.72 -11.03
CA GLU A 15 -1.98 -1.58 -10.08
C GLU A 15 -1.51 -1.46 -8.63
N LEU A 16 -0.53 -2.28 -8.22
CA LEU A 16 0.06 -2.21 -6.88
C LEU A 16 0.83 -0.90 -6.67
N GLN A 17 1.61 -0.47 -7.66
CA GLN A 17 2.35 0.80 -7.60
C GLN A 17 1.39 1.99 -7.49
N LEU A 18 0.34 2.03 -8.33
CA LEU A 18 -0.67 3.07 -8.27
C LEU A 18 -1.40 3.08 -6.92
N ALA A 19 -1.76 1.90 -6.41
CA ALA A 19 -2.40 1.78 -5.11
C ALA A 19 -1.51 2.31 -3.98
N ALA A 20 -0.23 1.96 -3.97
CA ALA A 20 0.73 2.47 -2.99
C ALA A 20 0.87 4.00 -3.08
N SER A 21 1.07 4.55 -4.28
CA SER A 21 1.23 5.99 -4.48
C SER A 21 0.01 6.79 -4.03
N ILE A 22 -1.20 6.33 -4.36
CA ILE A 22 -2.43 7.00 -3.92
C ILE A 22 -2.57 6.95 -2.40
N SER A 23 -2.22 5.82 -1.77
CA SER A 23 -2.29 5.68 -0.31
C SER A 23 -1.37 6.63 0.43
N CYS A 24 -0.20 6.95 -0.14
CA CYS A 24 0.79 7.81 0.50
C CYS A 24 0.51 9.31 0.29
N HIS A 25 -0.13 9.69 -0.82
CA HIS A 25 -0.12 11.09 -1.27
C HIS A 25 -1.49 11.65 -1.64
N CYS A 26 -2.56 10.85 -1.64
CA CYS A 26 -3.86 11.26 -2.14
C CYS A 26 -5.02 10.71 -1.30
N SER A 27 -6.21 11.28 -1.50
CA SER A 27 -7.45 10.67 -1.04
C SER A 27 -7.73 9.37 -1.80
N ILE A 28 -8.26 8.37 -1.12
CA ILE A 28 -8.72 7.10 -1.72
C ILE A 28 -9.77 7.36 -2.82
N SER A 29 -10.62 8.38 -2.66
CA SER A 29 -11.65 8.73 -3.65
C SER A 29 -11.07 9.18 -5.00
N SER A 30 -9.81 9.60 -5.04
CA SER A 30 -9.16 10.05 -6.27
C SER A 30 -8.91 8.89 -7.24
N ILE A 31 -8.87 7.64 -6.77
CA ILE A 31 -8.53 6.48 -7.61
C ILE A 31 -9.53 6.25 -8.73
N ASP A 32 -10.82 6.54 -8.52
CA ASP A 32 -11.86 6.28 -9.52
C ASP A 32 -11.62 7.11 -10.78
N HIS A 33 -11.38 8.41 -10.62
CA HIS A 33 -11.09 9.31 -11.74
C HIS A 33 -9.69 9.10 -12.32
N ILE A 34 -8.67 8.94 -11.46
CA ILE A 34 -7.29 8.74 -11.92
C ILE A 34 -7.16 7.44 -12.72
N GLY A 35 -7.82 6.37 -12.28
CA GLY A 35 -7.83 5.09 -13.00
C GLY A 35 -8.43 5.22 -14.40
N GLU A 36 -9.55 5.93 -14.53
CA GLU A 36 -10.19 6.20 -15.82
C GLU A 36 -9.32 7.06 -16.75
N ILE A 37 -8.72 8.13 -16.23
CA ILE A 37 -7.82 9.01 -17.00
C ILE A 37 -6.63 8.20 -17.53
N ILE A 38 -5.97 7.41 -16.69
CA ILE A 38 -4.85 6.57 -17.10
C ILE A 38 -5.29 5.60 -18.19
N GLN A 39 -6.45 4.96 -18.04
CA GLN A 39 -6.98 4.04 -19.05
C GLN A 39 -7.21 4.75 -20.40
N GLN A 40 -7.83 5.93 -20.39
CA GLN A 40 -8.14 6.69 -21.60
C GLN A 40 -6.88 7.18 -22.33
N CYS A 41 -5.86 7.61 -21.58
CA CYS A 41 -4.60 8.13 -22.13
C CYS A 41 -3.64 7.02 -22.58
N SER A 42 -3.92 5.75 -22.28
CA SER A 42 -2.98 4.64 -22.47
C SER A 42 -3.41 3.62 -23.53
N LYS A 43 -4.25 4.04 -24.48
CA LYS A 43 -4.70 3.22 -25.62
C LYS A 43 -3.50 2.64 -26.39
N GLY A 44 -3.53 1.33 -26.66
CA GLY A 44 -2.44 0.60 -27.32
C GLY A 44 -1.32 0.14 -26.39
N SER A 45 -1.41 0.41 -25.09
CA SER A 45 -0.45 -0.05 -24.07
C SER A 45 -1.03 -1.13 -23.17
N VAL A 46 -0.18 -1.71 -22.30
CA VAL A 46 -0.61 -2.65 -21.26
C VAL A 46 -1.64 -2.04 -20.30
N LEU A 47 -1.56 -0.73 -20.08
CA LEU A 47 -2.42 0.02 -19.14
C LEU A 47 -3.82 0.29 -19.70
N GLU A 48 -4.09 0.04 -20.98
CA GLU A 48 -5.44 0.15 -21.55
C GLU A 48 -6.42 -0.81 -20.86
N LYS A 49 -5.92 -1.91 -20.31
CA LYS A 49 -6.69 -2.90 -19.55
C LYS A 49 -6.80 -2.56 -18.06
N LEU A 50 -6.21 -1.45 -17.61
CA LEU A 50 -6.28 -1.02 -16.21
C LEU A 50 -7.75 -0.77 -15.84
N LYS A 51 -8.20 -1.49 -14.82
CA LYS A 51 -9.51 -1.29 -14.20
C LYS A 51 -9.28 -1.14 -12.71
N MET A 52 -9.25 0.10 -12.25
CA MET A 52 -8.86 0.43 -10.89
C MET A 52 -9.86 1.42 -10.31
N HIS A 53 -10.78 0.89 -9.51
CA HIS A 53 -11.78 1.65 -8.76
C HIS A 53 -11.64 1.35 -7.27
N ARG A 54 -12.37 2.10 -6.44
CA ARG A 54 -12.33 2.01 -4.98
C ARG A 54 -12.40 0.58 -4.43
N THR A 55 -13.32 -0.27 -4.90
CA THR A 55 -13.45 -1.65 -4.39
C THR A 55 -12.19 -2.48 -4.63
N LYS A 56 -11.60 -2.38 -5.82
CA LYS A 56 -10.39 -3.12 -6.16
C LYS A 56 -9.17 -2.55 -5.43
N TYR A 57 -9.07 -1.22 -5.39
CA TYR A 57 -8.05 -0.52 -4.63
C TYR A 57 -8.08 -0.93 -3.15
N SER A 58 -9.24 -0.89 -2.50
CA SER A 58 -9.39 -1.25 -1.09
C SER A 58 -8.89 -2.67 -0.83
N ARG A 59 -9.25 -3.64 -1.68
CA ARG A 59 -8.77 -5.02 -1.57
C ARG A 59 -7.26 -5.13 -1.78
N LEU A 60 -6.69 -4.41 -2.74
CA LEU A 60 -5.24 -4.41 -2.96
C LEU A 60 -4.49 -3.85 -1.73
N ILE A 61 -5.01 -2.79 -1.11
CA ILE A 61 -4.41 -2.26 0.12
C ILE A 61 -4.59 -3.25 1.28
N SER A 62 -5.81 -3.70 1.56
CA SER A 62 -6.11 -4.46 2.77
C SER A 62 -5.64 -5.92 2.72
N GLU A 63 -5.74 -6.57 1.57
CA GLU A 63 -5.48 -8.02 1.44
C GLU A 63 -4.08 -8.33 0.89
N VAL A 64 -3.45 -7.39 0.18
CA VAL A 64 -2.13 -7.63 -0.45
C VAL A 64 -1.05 -6.79 0.22
N LEU A 65 -1.11 -5.47 0.10
CA LEU A 65 -0.05 -4.59 0.61
C LEU A 65 0.04 -4.64 2.13
N SER A 66 -1.10 -4.60 2.84
CA SER A 66 -1.11 -4.68 4.31
C SER A 66 -0.48 -5.98 4.81
N VAL A 67 -0.76 -7.12 4.17
CA VAL A 67 -0.21 -8.42 4.57
C VAL A 67 1.30 -8.46 4.34
N ALA A 68 1.76 -8.00 3.17
CA ALA A 68 3.19 -7.96 2.86
C ALA A 68 3.97 -7.08 3.85
N LEU A 69 3.51 -5.84 4.06
CA LEU A 69 4.16 -4.88 4.96
C LEU A 69 4.13 -5.34 6.42
N LYS A 70 3.05 -5.97 6.87
CA LYS A 70 2.97 -6.53 8.24
C LYS A 70 3.93 -7.69 8.44
N ASN A 71 4.07 -8.57 7.46
CA ASN A 71 5.03 -9.67 7.54
C ASN A 71 6.45 -9.15 7.55
N GLU A 72 6.78 -8.19 6.69
CA GLU A 72 8.09 -7.54 6.68
C GLU A 72 8.40 -6.86 8.02
N LEU A 73 7.45 -6.11 8.57
CA LEU A 73 7.59 -5.49 9.90
C LEU A 73 7.75 -6.54 11.00
N ARG A 74 6.96 -7.61 10.99
CA ARG A 74 7.09 -8.70 11.97
C ARG A 74 8.49 -9.31 11.92
N ASP A 75 8.99 -9.63 10.73
CA ASP A 75 10.29 -10.24 10.54
C ASP A 75 11.42 -9.29 10.98
N ASP A 76 11.22 -7.97 10.85
CA ASP A 76 12.15 -6.95 11.35
C ASP A 76 12.11 -6.79 12.87
N LEU A 77 10.99 -7.10 13.53
CA LEU A 77 10.83 -6.98 14.98
C LEU A 77 11.22 -8.26 15.73
N GLU A 78 11.24 -9.41 15.06
CA GLU A 78 11.47 -10.72 15.68
C GLU A 78 12.82 -10.77 16.41
N GLY A 79 12.77 -11.08 17.71
CA GLY A 79 13.96 -11.16 18.58
C GLY A 79 14.63 -9.81 18.90
N LYS A 80 14.06 -8.68 18.47
CA LYS A 80 14.65 -7.35 18.62
C LYS A 80 13.86 -6.46 19.57
N LYS A 81 14.55 -5.46 20.14
CA LYS A 81 13.93 -4.44 21.00
C LYS A 81 13.28 -3.36 20.14
N TYR A 82 12.10 -2.91 20.55
CA TYR A 82 11.38 -1.80 19.95
C TYR A 82 10.65 -1.01 21.03
N SER A 83 10.30 0.23 20.73
CA SER A 83 9.42 1.07 21.55
C SER A 83 8.08 1.22 20.85
N ILE A 84 7.00 1.26 21.63
CA ILE A 84 5.67 1.64 21.15
C ILE A 84 5.35 3.03 21.69
N LEU A 85 4.98 3.93 20.80
CA LEU A 85 4.34 5.20 21.13
C LEU A 85 2.83 5.00 21.00
N MET A 86 2.10 5.27 22.07
CA MET A 86 0.66 5.15 22.13
C MET A 86 0.07 6.51 22.48
N ASP A 87 -0.92 6.94 21.71
CA ASP A 87 -1.65 8.19 21.94
C ASP A 87 -3.16 7.94 21.81
N GLU A 88 -3.95 8.49 22.74
CA GLU A 88 -5.42 8.41 22.70
C GLU A 88 -5.98 9.81 22.47
N THR A 89 -6.78 9.96 21.42
CA THR A 89 -7.50 11.20 21.13
C THR A 89 -9.00 10.95 21.16
N THR A 90 -9.78 11.95 21.56
CA THR A 90 -11.24 11.92 21.52
C THR A 90 -11.72 13.01 20.58
N ASP A 91 -12.45 12.64 19.54
CA ASP A 91 -13.04 13.58 18.60
C ASP A 91 -14.26 14.30 19.22
N ILE A 92 -14.67 15.43 18.64
CA ILE A 92 -15.87 16.19 19.04
C ILE A 92 -17.15 15.34 19.00
N SER A 93 -17.17 14.29 18.18
CA SER A 93 -18.21 13.27 18.12
C SER A 93 -18.21 12.28 19.29
N SER A 94 -17.34 12.47 20.30
CA SER A 94 -17.09 11.53 21.41
C SER A 94 -16.52 10.17 20.97
N GLU A 95 -16.02 10.07 19.73
CA GLU A 95 -15.28 8.89 19.26
C GLU A 95 -13.84 8.91 19.79
N LYS A 96 -13.48 7.85 20.53
CA LYS A 96 -12.10 7.61 20.99
C LYS A 96 -11.30 6.90 19.90
N LYS A 97 -10.14 7.44 19.57
CA LYS A 97 -9.18 6.87 18.60
C LYS A 97 -7.85 6.66 19.29
N VAL A 98 -7.27 5.48 19.11
CA VAL A 98 -5.93 5.15 19.60
C VAL A 98 -4.98 5.08 18.42
N CYS A 99 -3.91 5.86 18.49
CA CYS A 99 -2.78 5.82 17.57
C CYS A 99 -1.67 4.95 18.17
N LEU A 100 -1.14 4.01 17.38
CA LEU A 100 0.00 3.18 17.75
C LEU A 100 1.11 3.39 16.71
N CYS A 101 2.29 3.76 17.17
CA CYS A 101 3.48 3.88 16.35
C CYS A 101 4.59 3.01 16.94
N ILE A 102 5.18 2.14 16.11
CA ILE A 102 6.29 1.27 16.51
C ILE A 102 7.59 1.93 16.05
N LYS A 103 8.46 2.26 17.01
CA LYS A 103 9.81 2.74 16.75
C LYS A 103 10.79 1.59 16.96
N TYR A 104 11.44 1.15 15.89
CA TYR A 104 12.36 0.01 15.90
C TYR A 104 13.59 0.31 15.04
N PHE A 105 14.59 -0.55 15.16
CA PHE A 105 15.80 -0.49 14.35
C PHE A 105 15.80 -1.63 13.33
N SER A 106 15.91 -1.29 12.05
CA SER A 106 15.97 -2.26 10.95
C SER A 106 17.42 -2.44 10.49
N GLU A 107 17.97 -3.63 10.67
CA GLU A 107 19.31 -3.99 10.19
C GLU A 107 19.37 -4.04 8.65
N LYS A 108 18.23 -4.24 7.97
CA LYS A 108 18.16 -4.24 6.50
C LYS A 108 18.47 -2.87 5.89
N HIS A 109 18.24 -1.82 6.66
CA HIS A 109 18.43 -0.42 6.25
C HIS A 109 19.69 0.18 6.87
N LEU A 110 20.62 -0.66 7.36
CA LEU A 110 21.91 -0.21 7.83
C LEU A 110 22.69 0.36 6.63
N CYS A 111 22.89 1.67 6.59
CA CYS A 111 23.90 2.24 5.72
C CYS A 111 25.26 1.75 6.23
N ALA A 112 25.88 0.80 5.52
CA ALA A 112 27.29 0.51 5.76
C ALA A 112 28.07 1.77 5.37
N GLU A 113 28.80 2.34 6.33
CA GLU A 113 29.81 3.35 6.02
C GLU A 113 30.97 2.62 5.31
N ASP A 114 31.30 3.04 4.09
CA ASP A 114 32.53 2.68 3.37
C ASP A 114 33.77 3.29 4.04
#